data_AF-A0A162Z7R7-F1
#
_entry.id   AF-A0A162Z7R7-F1
#
_cell.length_a   1.000
_cell.length_b   1.000
_cell.length_c   1.000
_cell.angle_alpha   90.00
_cell.angle_beta   90.00
_cell.angle_gamma   90.00
#
_symmetry.space_group_name_H-M   'P 1'
#
loop_
_entity.id
_entity.type
_entity.pdbx_description
1 polymer ?
#
loop_
_entity_poly.entity_id
_entity_poly.type
_entity_poly.pdbx_seq_one_letter_code
_entity_poly.pdbx_strand_id
1 'polypeptide(L)'
;MKKSTPTPTFSFSKIYCSLFGHDYVLSKDVTHHIKEYSCSHCNEQATTNSRGRLEVMTPKLKEINNALASVHAKKAKRKSETTFQAAS
;
A
#
# COMPACT_ATOMS: atom_id res chain seq x y z
N MET A 1 -34.86 -20.94 6.65
CA MET A 1 -33.52 -20.35 6.89
C MET A 1 -32.49 -21.19 6.16
N LYS A 2 -31.99 -20.77 4.99
CA LYS A 2 -31.00 -21.53 4.23
C LYS A 2 -29.61 -21.22 4.81
N LYS A 3 -28.97 -22.20 5.45
CA LYS A 3 -27.59 -22.09 5.93
C LYS A 3 -26.66 -22.33 4.73
N SER A 4 -26.03 -21.28 4.23
CA SER A 4 -24.98 -21.34 3.21
C SER A 4 -23.65 -21.72 3.87
N THR A 5 -23.26 -22.98 3.73
CA THR A 5 -21.94 -23.47 4.13
C THR A 5 -20.88 -22.84 3.20
N PRO A 6 -19.87 -22.10 3.70
CA PRO A 6 -18.81 -21.58 2.85
C PRO A 6 -17.96 -22.74 2.34
N THR A 7 -17.99 -22.99 1.03
CA THR A 7 -17.07 -23.89 0.35
C THR A 7 -15.64 -23.36 0.53
N PRO A 8 -14.67 -24.20 0.94
CA PRO A 8 -13.29 -23.76 1.07
C PRO A 8 -12.73 -23.52 -0.33
N THR A 9 -12.65 -22.25 -0.74
CA THR A 9 -11.96 -21.84 -1.97
C THR A 9 -10.46 -22.00 -1.74
N PHE A 10 -9.93 -23.18 -2.06
CA PHE A 10 -8.49 -23.41 -2.18
C PHE A 10 -7.93 -22.46 -3.24
N SER A 11 -7.35 -21.34 -2.81
CA SER A 11 -6.71 -20.37 -3.70
C SER A 11 -5.30 -20.84 -4.00
N PHE A 12 -5.10 -21.48 -5.17
CA PHE A 12 -3.79 -21.91 -5.65
C PHE A 12 -2.74 -20.79 -5.56
N SER A 13 -3.14 -19.54 -5.83
CA SER A 13 -2.26 -18.38 -5.76
C SER A 13 -1.73 -18.10 -4.34
N LYS A 14 -2.53 -18.31 -3.30
CA LYS A 14 -2.06 -18.16 -1.90
C LYS A 14 -1.04 -19.22 -1.52
N ILE A 15 -1.26 -20.46 -1.98
CA ILE A 15 -0.31 -21.55 -1.74
C ILE A 15 0.99 -21.29 -2.48
N TYR A 16 0.92 -20.85 -3.73
CA TYR A 16 2.10 -20.43 -4.50
C TYR A 16 2.91 -19.36 -3.75
N CYS A 17 2.26 -18.27 -3.31
CA CYS A 17 2.95 -17.22 -2.55
C CYS A 17 3.53 -17.72 -1.22
N SER A 18 2.85 -18.64 -0.53
CA SER A 18 3.36 -19.21 0.71
C SER A 18 4.61 -20.08 0.50
N LEU A 19 4.80 -20.66 -0.68
CA LEU A 19 5.93 -21.55 -0.99
C LEU A 19 7.08 -20.81 -1.66
N PHE A 20 6.79 -19.91 -2.61
CA PHE A 20 7.78 -19.22 -3.43
C PHE A 20 8.02 -17.77 -3.01
N GLY A 21 7.20 -17.23 -2.10
CA GLY A 21 7.22 -15.84 -1.69
C GLY A 21 6.27 -14.96 -2.50
N HIS A 22 6.13 -13.72 -2.04
CA HIS A 22 5.27 -12.73 -2.69
C HIS A 22 6.05 -11.96 -3.75
N ASP A 23 5.47 -11.89 -4.96
CA ASP A 23 5.90 -10.97 -5.99
C ASP A 23 5.15 -9.65 -5.84
N TYR A 24 5.75 -8.70 -5.12
CA TYR A 24 5.16 -7.40 -4.79
C TYR A 24 5.41 -6.38 -5.90
N VAL A 25 4.33 -5.90 -6.52
CA VAL A 25 4.36 -4.80 -7.48
C VAL A 25 3.93 -3.49 -6.83
N LEU A 26 4.55 -2.39 -7.22
CA LEU A 26 4.23 -1.05 -6.69
C LEU A 26 2.80 -0.67 -7.08
N SER A 27 1.97 -0.36 -6.08
CA SER A 27 0.57 0.01 -6.25
C SER A 27 0.35 1.52 -6.07
N LYS A 28 1.03 2.14 -5.09
CA LYS A 28 0.87 3.56 -4.77
C LYS A 28 2.10 4.14 -4.08
N ASP A 29 2.53 5.33 -4.51
CA ASP A 29 3.50 6.14 -3.77
C ASP A 29 2.77 7.05 -2.78
N VAL A 30 2.86 6.74 -1.49
CA VAL A 30 2.22 7.53 -0.41
C VAL A 30 3.04 8.79 -0.14
N THR A 31 4.36 8.60 0.00
CA THR A 31 5.37 9.65 0.09
C THR A 31 6.62 9.19 -0.63
N HIS A 32 7.69 9.98 -0.59
CA HIS A 32 8.99 9.58 -1.13
C HIS A 32 9.58 8.30 -0.49
N HIS A 33 9.26 8.03 0.78
CA HIS A 33 9.82 6.90 1.53
C HIS A 33 8.81 5.78 1.82
N ILE A 34 7.52 6.10 1.82
CA ILE A 34 6.44 5.15 2.11
C ILE A 34 5.71 4.83 0.83
N LYS A 35 5.69 3.54 0.49
CA LYS A 35 5.08 3.00 -0.72
C LYS A 35 4.14 1.87 -0.35
N GLU A 36 3.13 1.63 -1.16
CA GLU A 36 2.21 0.50 -1.05
C GLU A 36 2.44 -0.43 -2.23
N TYR A 37 2.42 -1.72 -1.94
CA TYR A 37 2.62 -2.79 -2.91
C TYR A 37 1.47 -3.76 -2.84
N SER A 38 1.20 -4.42 -3.96
CA SER A 38 0.23 -5.49 -4.07
C SER A 38 0.91 -6.70 -4.68
N CYS A 39 0.66 -7.89 -4.16
CA CYS A 39 1.19 -9.10 -4.75
C CYS A 39 0.43 -9.45 -6.04
N SER A 40 1.15 -9.69 -7.14
CA SER A 40 0.58 -10.02 -8.46
C SER A 40 -0.23 -11.32 -8.46
N HIS A 41 0.06 -12.25 -7.55
CA HIS A 41 -0.57 -13.57 -7.50
C HIS A 41 -1.72 -13.66 -6.50
N CYS A 42 -1.48 -13.27 -5.24
CA CYS A 42 -2.47 -13.43 -4.16
C CYS A 42 -3.22 -12.15 -3.79
N ASN A 43 -2.86 -11.01 -4.40
CA ASN A 43 -3.41 -9.68 -4.11
C ASN A 43 -3.23 -9.20 -2.65
N GLU A 44 -2.32 -9.82 -1.91
CA GLU A 44 -1.94 -9.34 -0.59
C GLU A 44 -1.23 -7.99 -0.70
N GLN A 45 -1.62 -7.05 0.14
CA GLN A 45 -1.05 -5.71 0.16
C GLN A 45 0.03 -5.61 1.23
N ALA A 46 1.09 -4.87 0.93
CA ALA A 46 2.16 -4.53 1.86
C ALA A 46 2.52 -3.05 1.74
N THR A 47 3.19 -2.50 2.75
CA THR A 47 3.70 -1.13 2.73
C THR A 47 5.11 -1.05 3.27
N THR A 48 5.87 -0.07 2.80
CA THR A 48 7.22 0.20 3.33
C THR A 48 7.13 0.97 4.64
N ASN A 49 7.81 0.48 5.68
CA ASN A 49 7.93 1.19 6.96
C ASN A 49 9.10 2.20 6.94
N SER A 50 9.26 2.95 8.04
CA SER A 50 10.33 3.96 8.19
C SER A 50 11.75 3.41 8.10
N ARG A 51 11.95 2.10 8.23
CA ARG A 51 13.25 1.43 8.10
C ARG A 51 13.47 0.82 6.71
N GLY A 52 12.58 1.07 5.76
CA GLY A 52 12.67 0.55 4.39
C GLY A 52 12.26 -0.92 4.24
N ARG A 53 11.64 -1.53 5.27
CA ARG A 53 11.17 -2.93 5.20
C ARG A 53 9.70 -2.98 4.78
N LEU A 54 9.32 -4.06 4.11
CA LEU A 54 7.92 -4.35 3.82
C LEU A 54 7.21 -4.91 5.06
N GLU A 55 6.03 -4.39 5.33
CA GLU A 55 5.11 -4.83 6.37
C GLU A 55 3.73 -5.08 5.75
N VAL A 56 3.02 -6.09 6.26
CA VAL A 56 1.68 -6.44 5.78
C VAL A 56 0.73 -5.26 5.97
N MET A 57 -0.07 -4.97 4.95
CA MET A 57 -1.05 -3.88 5.00
C MET A 57 -2.19 -4.24 5.95
N THR A 58 -2.20 -3.61 7.13
CA THR A 58 -3.33 -3.68 8.07
C THR A 58 -4.32 -2.55 7.79
N PRO A 59 -5.59 -2.66 8.21
CA PRO A 59 -6.57 -1.58 8.08
C PRO A 59 -6.07 -0.26 8.71
N LYS A 60 -5.44 -0.36 9.88
CA LYS A 60 -4.85 0.78 10.59
C LYS A 60 -3.71 1.42 9.79
N LEU A 61 -2.81 0.62 9.20
CA LEU A 61 -1.74 1.15 8.36
C LEU A 61 -2.30 1.83 7.11
N LYS A 62 -3.36 1.27 6.51
CA LYS A 62 -4.02 1.86 5.35
C LYS A 62 -4.61 3.24 5.65
N GLU A 63 -5.25 3.39 6.81
CA GLU A 63 -5.75 4.70 7.28
C GLU A 63 -4.62 5.71 7.47
N ILE A 64 -3.54 5.30 8.14
CA ILE A 64 -2.34 6.14 8.36
C ILE A 64 -1.74 6.58 7.02
N ASN A 65 -1.58 5.65 6.07
CA ASN A 65 -1.02 5.95 4.75
C ASN A 65 -1.92 6.93 3.97
N ASN A 66 -3.24 6.77 4.02
CA ASN A 66 -4.15 7.69 3.36
C ASN A 66 -4.08 9.12 3.95
N ALA A 67 -4.01 9.23 5.28
CA ALA A 67 -3.81 10.51 5.95
C ALA A 67 -2.46 11.13 5.55
N LEU A 68 -1.40 10.33 5.53
CA LEU A 68 -0.07 10.79 5.18
C LEU A 68 0.03 11.24 3.71
N ALA A 69 -0.54 10.50 2.77
CA ALA A 69 -0.64 10.88 1.37
C ALA A 69 -1.30 12.26 1.21
N SER A 70 -2.40 12.48 1.94
CA SER A 70 -3.14 13.74 1.90
C SER A 70 -2.31 14.92 2.43
N VAL A 71 -1.59 14.71 3.54
CA VAL A 71 -0.71 15.73 4.12
C VAL A 71 0.48 16.01 3.19
N HIS A 72 1.09 14.96 2.64
CA HIS A 72 2.22 15.07 1.72
C HIS A 72 1.84 15.83 0.45
N ALA A 73 0.70 15.50 -0.16
CA ALA A 73 0.18 16.20 -1.32
C ALA A 73 -0.08 17.69 -1.03
N LYS A 74 -0.68 18.02 0.13
CA LYS A 74 -0.87 19.43 0.56
C LYS A 74 0.46 20.16 0.72
N LYS A 75 1.47 19.53 1.32
CA LYS A 75 2.81 20.11 1.48
C LYS A 75 3.51 20.33 0.13
N ALA A 76 3.40 19.37 -0.79
CA ALA A 76 3.99 19.49 -2.12
C ALA A 76 3.40 20.68 -2.90
N LYS A 77 2.08 20.86 -2.86
CA LYS A 77 1.40 22.01 -3.49
C LYS A 77 1.86 23.36 -2.93
N ARG A 78 2.02 23.46 -1.60
CA ARG A 78 2.54 24.68 -0.97
C ARG A 78 3.99 24.97 -1.34
N LYS A 79 4.84 23.93 -1.39
CA LYS A 79 6.24 24.11 -1.80
C LYS A 79 6.33 24.63 -3.23
N SER A 80 5.55 24.10 -4.17
CA SER A 80 5.56 24.62 -5.55
C SER A 80 5.12 26.09 -5.63
N GLU A 81 4.16 26.51 -4.80
CA GLU A 81 3.69 27.90 -4.75
C GLU A 81 4.76 28.84 -4.16
N THR A 82 5.42 28.44 -3.07
CA THR A 82 6.51 29.24 -2.48
C THR A 82 7.72 29.33 -3.41
N THR A 83 8.08 28.26 -4.12
CA THR A 83 9.19 28.29 -5.10
C THR A 83 8.89 29.23 -6.27
N PHE A 84 7.65 29.29 -6.73
CA PHE A 84 7.25 30.23 -7.79
C PHE A 84 7.30 31.69 -7.31
N GLN A 85 6.83 31.98 -6.09
CA GLN A 85 6.88 33.32 -5.51
C GLN A 85 8.30 33.82 -5.20
N ALA A 86 9.24 32.93 -4.86
CA ALA A 86 10.63 33.31 -4.60
C ALA A 86 11.48 33.48 -5.88
N ALA A 87 10.98 33.00 -7.03
CA ALA A 87 11.64 33.11 -8.33
C ALA A 87 11.06 34.24 -9.21
N SER A 88 10.04 34.95 -8.71
CA SER A 88 9.43 36.15 -9.32
C SER A 88 9.94 37.40 -8.64
#